data_AF-S6TXL9-F1
#
_entry.id   AF-S6TXL9-F1
#
_cell.length_a   1.000
_cell.length_b   1.000
_cell.length_c   1.000
_cell.angle_alpha   90.00
_cell.angle_beta   90.00
_cell.angle_gamma   90.00
#
_symmetry.space_group_name_H-M   'P 1'
#
loop_
_entity.id
_entity.type
_entity.pdbx_description
1 polymer ?
#
loop_
_entity_poly.entity_id
_entity_poly.type
_entity_poly.pdbx_seq_one_letter_code
_entity_poly.pdbx_strand_id
1 'polypeptide(L)'
;GVALGDAVRMLDQAKIEIGMPAAIIGSFQGAAQAFQSSLANQPWLILAALVAVYIILGVLYESFVHPLTIISTLPSAGIGALLLLWMMGQDFSIMALIGVVLLIGIVKKNGILLVDFALQAQREQGLTPHEAIYEACITRFRPIIMTTLAALLGALPLMLGFG
;
A
#
# COMPACT_ATOMS: atom_id res chain seq x y z
N GLY A 1 -20.72 -18.97 -12.90
CA GLY A 1 -20.23 -17.98 -13.88
C GLY A 1 -18.74 -17.84 -13.69
N VAL A 2 -17.96 -17.79 -14.77
CA VAL A 2 -16.50 -17.65 -14.72
C VAL A 2 -16.15 -16.16 -14.66
N ALA A 3 -15.14 -15.78 -13.87
CA ALA A 3 -14.71 -14.39 -13.80
C ALA A 3 -14.28 -13.90 -15.20
N LEU A 4 -14.61 -12.65 -15.54
CA LEU A 4 -14.39 -12.11 -16.90
C LEU A 4 -12.91 -12.17 -17.31
N GLY A 5 -11.98 -11.98 -16.35
CA GLY A 5 -10.54 -12.10 -16.58
C GLY A 5 -10.06 -13.54 -16.85
N ASP A 6 -10.72 -14.55 -16.28
CA ASP A 6 -10.45 -15.95 -16.57
C ASP A 6 -11.01 -16.35 -17.93
N ALA A 7 -12.20 -15.86 -18.27
CA ALA A 7 -12.82 -16.08 -19.58
C ALA A 7 -12.00 -15.47 -20.72
N VAL A 8 -11.44 -14.26 -20.53
CA VAL A 8 -10.55 -13.59 -21.50
C VAL A 8 -9.24 -14.37 -21.67
N ARG A 9 -8.62 -14.83 -20.56
CA ARG A 9 -7.41 -15.66 -20.62
C ARG A 9 -7.66 -16.99 -21.33
N MET A 10 -8.75 -17.68 -21.00
CA MET A 10 -9.12 -18.94 -21.65
C MET A 10 -9.36 -18.75 -23.16
N LEU A 11 -9.97 -17.62 -23.56
CA LEU A 11 -10.15 -17.29 -24.98
C LEU A 11 -8.83 -17.02 -25.70
N ASP A 12 -7.91 -16.28 -25.10
CA ASP A 12 -6.59 -16.04 -25.71
C ASP A 12 -5.75 -17.33 -25.77
N GLN A 13 -5.84 -18.18 -24.75
CA GLN A 13 -5.16 -19.47 -24.71
C GLN A 13 -5.74 -20.43 -25.76
N ALA A 14 -7.06 -20.46 -25.92
CA ALA A 14 -7.72 -21.20 -26.98
C ALA A 14 -7.29 -20.68 -28.37
N LYS A 15 -7.27 -19.37 -28.62
CA LYS A 15 -6.80 -18.79 -29.92
C LYS A 15 -5.40 -19.28 -30.30
N ILE A 16 -4.52 -19.43 -29.32
CA ILE A 16 -3.17 -19.96 -29.52
C ILE A 16 -3.20 -21.47 -29.83
N GLU A 17 -4.01 -22.26 -29.11
CA GLU A 17 -4.14 -23.71 -29.33
C GLU A 17 -4.72 -24.08 -30.71
N ILE A 18 -5.69 -23.32 -31.22
CA ILE A 18 -6.26 -23.54 -32.56
C ILE A 18 -5.38 -23.01 -33.71
N GLY A 19 -4.20 -22.45 -33.42
CA GLY A 19 -3.27 -21.99 -34.45
C GLY A 19 -3.87 -20.89 -35.33
N MET A 20 -4.60 -19.96 -34.72
CA MET A 20 -5.32 -18.91 -35.43
C MET A 20 -4.36 -18.06 -36.27
N PRO A 21 -4.62 -17.86 -37.59
CA PRO A 21 -3.73 -17.09 -38.46
C PRO A 21 -3.57 -15.65 -37.95
N ALA A 22 -2.35 -15.12 -37.96
CA ALA A 22 -2.02 -13.76 -37.49
C ALA A 22 -2.76 -12.62 -38.25
N ALA A 23 -3.46 -12.95 -39.35
CA ALA A 23 -4.32 -12.04 -40.09
C ALA A 23 -5.67 -11.76 -39.41
N ILE A 24 -6.10 -12.61 -38.45
CA ILE A 24 -7.39 -12.45 -37.77
C ILE A 24 -7.17 -11.84 -36.39
N ILE A 25 -7.38 -10.53 -36.28
CA ILE A 25 -7.29 -9.78 -35.03
C ILE A 25 -8.67 -9.80 -34.35
N GLY A 26 -8.84 -10.65 -33.34
CA GLY A 26 -10.06 -10.66 -32.53
C GLY A 26 -10.01 -9.56 -31.46
N SER A 27 -10.76 -8.48 -31.65
CA SER A 27 -10.94 -7.46 -30.61
C SER A 27 -12.07 -7.86 -29.66
N PHE A 28 -11.82 -7.83 -28.35
CA PHE A 28 -12.88 -7.89 -27.36
C PHE A 28 -13.78 -6.65 -27.54
N GLN A 29 -15.11 -6.79 -27.43
CA GLN A 29 -16.08 -5.68 -27.48
C GLN A 29 -16.89 -5.61 -26.18
N GLY A 30 -17.34 -4.40 -25.81
CA GLY A 30 -18.17 -4.18 -24.62
C GLY A 30 -17.40 -4.32 -23.30
N ALA A 31 -17.94 -5.09 -22.36
CA ALA A 31 -17.40 -5.21 -20.99
C ALA A 31 -15.97 -5.78 -20.95
N ALA A 32 -15.64 -6.72 -21.84
CA ALA A 32 -14.29 -7.30 -21.91
C ALA A 32 -13.24 -6.30 -22.43
N GLN A 33 -13.62 -5.41 -23.36
CA GLN A 33 -12.73 -4.35 -23.84
C GLN A 33 -12.50 -3.27 -22.79
N ALA A 34 -13.56 -2.87 -22.08
CA ALA A 34 -13.44 -1.92 -20.98
C ALA A 34 -12.56 -2.48 -19.84
N PHE A 35 -12.68 -3.78 -19.54
CA PHE A 35 -11.83 -4.47 -18.56
C PHE A 35 -10.37 -4.51 -18.99
N GLN A 36 -10.09 -4.89 -20.24
CA GLN A 36 -8.72 -4.93 -20.78
C GLN A 36 -8.06 -3.54 -20.85
N SER A 37 -8.83 -2.52 -21.26
CA SER A 37 -8.37 -1.12 -21.25
C SER A 37 -8.13 -0.60 -19.83
N SER A 38 -8.95 -1.00 -18.85
CA SER A 38 -8.78 -0.62 -17.45
C SER A 38 -7.51 -1.26 -16.86
N LEU A 39 -7.29 -2.56 -17.14
CA LEU A 39 -6.05 -3.27 -16.75
C LEU A 39 -4.81 -2.65 -17.40
N ALA A 40 -4.88 -2.21 -18.66
CA ALA A 40 -3.77 -1.56 -19.34
C ALA A 40 -3.46 -0.15 -18.80
N ASN A 41 -4.49 0.59 -18.36
CA ASN A 41 -4.32 1.91 -17.75
C ASN A 41 -3.97 1.86 -16.26
N GLN A 42 -4.28 0.77 -15.56
CA GLN A 42 -4.07 0.64 -14.13
C GLN A 42 -2.59 0.83 -13.72
N PRO A 43 -1.58 0.27 -14.41
CA PRO A 43 -0.17 0.56 -14.15
C PRO A 43 0.18 2.04 -14.31
N TRP A 44 -0.36 2.70 -15.34
CA TRP A 44 -0.15 4.13 -15.57
C TRP A 44 -0.82 5.01 -14.52
N LEU A 45 -2.03 4.65 -14.09
CA LEU A 45 -2.74 5.33 -13.00
C LEU A 45 -2.02 5.14 -11.67
N ILE A 46 -1.50 3.95 -11.39
CA ILE A 46 -0.68 3.67 -10.21
C ILE A 46 0.60 4.51 -10.27
N LEU A 47 1.29 4.55 -11.41
CA LEU A 47 2.50 5.36 -11.59
C LEU A 47 2.19 6.85 -11.39
N ALA A 48 1.14 7.37 -12.02
CA ALA A 48 0.72 8.76 -11.89
C ALA A 48 0.35 9.11 -10.44
N ALA A 49 -0.34 8.21 -9.74
CA ALA A 49 -0.71 8.41 -8.35
C ALA A 49 0.50 8.31 -7.41
N LEU A 50 1.46 7.40 -7.65
CA LEU A 50 2.74 7.36 -6.94
C LEU A 50 3.53 8.66 -7.13
N VAL A 51 3.59 9.18 -8.36
CA VAL A 51 4.23 10.46 -8.68
C VAL A 51 3.51 11.62 -7.98
N ALA A 52 2.18 11.66 -8.01
CA ALA A 52 1.40 12.69 -7.32
C ALA A 52 1.62 12.65 -5.81
N VAL A 53 1.59 11.46 -5.20
CA VAL A 53 1.92 11.27 -3.77
C VAL A 53 3.34 11.73 -3.47
N TYR A 54 4.30 11.40 -4.32
CA TYR A 54 5.69 11.84 -4.17
C TYR A 54 5.81 13.36 -4.21
N ILE A 55 5.12 14.03 -5.14
CA ILE A 55 5.10 15.50 -5.24
C ILE A 55 4.44 16.11 -4.00
N ILE A 56 3.30 15.60 -3.56
CA ILE A 56 2.60 16.07 -2.35
C ILE A 56 3.51 15.93 -1.13
N LEU A 57 4.18 14.80 -0.97
CA LEU A 57 5.14 14.59 0.12
C LEU A 57 6.36 15.52 0.01
N GLY A 58 6.88 15.72 -1.20
CA GLY A 58 8.02 16.59 -1.46
C GLY A 58 7.73 18.05 -1.14
N VAL A 59 6.53 18.53 -1.47
CA VAL A 59 6.06 19.89 -1.13
C VAL A 59 5.78 20.02 0.37
N LEU A 60 5.27 18.98 1.02
CA LEU A 60 4.83 19.06 2.41
C LEU A 60 5.97 19.01 3.44
N TYR A 61 7.16 18.46 3.11
CA TYR A 61 8.13 18.09 4.15
C TYR A 61 9.43 18.89 4.27
N GLU A 62 9.73 19.84 3.37
CA GLU A 62 10.76 20.90 3.48
C GLU A 62 12.08 20.60 4.28
N SER A 63 12.52 19.35 4.40
CA SER A 63 13.68 18.93 5.22
C SER A 63 14.23 17.57 4.77
N PHE A 64 15.56 17.51 4.58
CA PHE A 64 16.31 16.41 3.94
C PHE A 64 16.49 15.14 4.78
N VAL A 65 16.14 15.14 6.07
CA VAL A 65 16.34 13.97 6.97
C VAL A 65 15.13 13.03 7.00
N HIS A 66 13.92 13.58 6.85
CA HIS A 66 12.67 12.82 6.92
C HIS A 66 12.34 11.90 5.73
N PRO A 67 12.78 12.16 4.48
CA PRO A 67 12.49 11.28 3.34
C PRO A 67 13.14 9.89 3.45
N LEU A 68 14.35 9.81 3.99
CA LEU A 68 15.12 8.56 4.11
C LEU A 68 14.45 7.57 5.08
N THR A 69 13.91 8.08 6.19
CA THR A 69 13.18 7.27 7.17
C THR A 69 11.81 6.81 6.63
N ILE A 70 11.16 7.62 5.79
CA ILE A 70 9.89 7.28 5.12
C ILE A 70 10.09 6.20 4.06
N ILE A 71 11.15 6.30 3.27
CA ILE A 71 11.48 5.30 2.25
C ILE A 71 11.83 3.96 2.90
N SER A 72 12.37 3.95 4.12
CA SER A 72 12.64 2.70 4.85
C SER A 72 11.39 2.05 5.45
N THR A 73 10.35 2.81 5.78
CA THR A 73 9.08 2.26 6.32
C THR A 73 8.09 1.89 5.21
N LEU A 74 8.18 2.52 4.04
CA LEU A 74 7.44 2.21 2.82
C LEU A 74 7.48 0.74 2.40
N PRO A 75 8.62 0.05 2.31
CA PRO A 75 8.66 -1.36 1.92
C PRO A 75 7.97 -2.23 2.95
N SER A 76 8.11 -1.95 4.25
CA SER A 76 7.46 -2.75 5.28
C SER A 76 5.93 -2.62 5.24
N ALA A 77 5.40 -1.40 5.04
CA ALA A 77 3.96 -1.17 4.92
C ALA A 77 3.40 -1.68 3.58
N GLY A 78 4.13 -1.47 2.49
CA GLY A 78 3.77 -1.94 1.16
C GLY A 78 3.73 -3.46 1.05
N ILE A 79 4.72 -4.16 1.61
CA ILE A 79 4.75 -5.64 1.63
C ILE A 79 3.54 -6.19 2.40
N GLY A 80 3.19 -5.62 3.55
CA GLY A 80 2.01 -6.03 4.31
C GLY A 80 0.70 -5.84 3.55
N ALA A 81 0.53 -4.70 2.88
CA ALA A 81 -0.65 -4.42 2.06
C ALA A 81 -0.72 -5.33 0.81
N LEU A 82 0.40 -5.53 0.13
CA LEU A 82 0.49 -6.42 -1.04
C LEU A 82 0.23 -7.89 -0.67
N LEU A 83 0.74 -8.36 0.48
CA LEU A 83 0.45 -9.70 0.99
C LEU A 83 -1.04 -9.90 1.29
N LEU A 84 -1.68 -8.91 1.91
CA LEU A 84 -3.12 -8.97 2.19
C LEU A 84 -3.94 -8.99 0.90
N LEU A 85 -3.62 -8.13 -0.07
CA LEU A 85 -4.30 -8.11 -1.38
C LEU A 85 -4.12 -9.44 -2.12
N TRP A 86 -2.90 -9.99 -2.09
CA TRP A 86 -2.61 -11.28 -2.69
C TRP A 86 -3.40 -12.42 -2.02
N MET A 87 -3.47 -12.44 -0.68
CA MET A 87 -4.24 -13.44 0.06
C MET A 87 -5.76 -13.31 -0.15
N MET A 88 -6.27 -12.10 -0.36
CA MET A 88 -7.68 -11.85 -0.68
C MET A 88 -8.01 -11.99 -2.18
N GLY A 89 -7.02 -12.27 -3.02
CA GLY A 89 -7.19 -12.35 -4.48
C GLY A 89 -7.68 -11.05 -5.12
N GLN A 90 -7.37 -9.90 -4.50
CA GLN A 90 -7.78 -8.58 -4.97
C GLN A 90 -6.64 -7.92 -5.74
N ASP A 91 -6.97 -7.24 -6.85
CA ASP A 91 -6.00 -6.47 -7.62
C ASP A 91 -5.57 -5.19 -6.88
N PHE A 92 -4.35 -4.72 -7.15
CA PHE A 92 -3.86 -3.46 -6.61
C PHE A 92 -4.60 -2.28 -7.25
N SER A 93 -5.59 -1.73 -6.56
CA SER A 93 -6.45 -0.66 -7.03
C SER A 93 -6.04 0.73 -6.49
N ILE A 94 -6.68 1.79 -6.99
CA ILE A 94 -6.51 3.17 -6.46
C ILE A 94 -6.89 3.22 -4.96
N MET A 95 -7.91 2.46 -4.54
CA MET A 95 -8.31 2.39 -3.13
C MET A 95 -7.21 1.74 -2.27
N ALA A 96 -6.57 0.68 -2.78
CA ALA A 96 -5.43 0.06 -2.12
C ALA A 96 -4.26 1.05 -1.96
N LEU A 97 -4.00 1.86 -3.00
CA LEU A 97 -2.96 2.88 -2.94
C LEU A 97 -3.27 3.96 -1.88
N ILE A 98 -4.51 4.46 -1.81
CA ILE A 98 -4.93 5.42 -0.77
C ILE A 98 -4.72 4.81 0.63
N GLY A 99 -5.10 3.54 0.82
CA GLY A 99 -4.87 2.82 2.07
C GLY A 99 -3.38 2.73 2.44
N VAL A 100 -2.50 2.40 1.48
CA VAL A 100 -1.05 2.36 1.68
C VAL A 100 -0.52 3.74 2.10
N VAL A 101 -0.96 4.83 1.46
CA VAL A 101 -0.55 6.19 1.82
C VAL A 101 -0.96 6.57 3.24
N LEU A 102 -2.21 6.24 3.64
CA LEU A 102 -2.69 6.46 4.99
C LEU A 102 -1.89 5.64 6.03
N LEU A 103 -1.61 4.37 5.73
CA LEU A 103 -0.80 3.49 6.57
C LEU A 103 0.61 4.03 6.77
N ILE A 104 1.25 4.56 5.71
CA ILE A 104 2.57 5.19 5.81
C ILE A 104 2.53 6.36 6.80
N GLY A 105 1.49 7.20 6.77
CA GLY A 105 1.34 8.31 7.71
C GLY A 105 1.26 7.86 9.17
N ILE A 106 0.47 6.81 9.44
CA ILE A 106 0.29 6.24 10.79
C ILE A 106 1.61 5.64 11.30
N VAL A 107 2.24 4.78 10.50
CA VAL A 107 3.51 4.12 10.85
C VAL A 107 4.63 5.14 11.05
N LYS A 108 4.73 6.13 10.16
CA LYS A 108 5.72 7.21 10.26
C LYS A 108 5.54 8.01 11.55
N LYS A 109 4.31 8.46 11.86
CA LYS A 109 4.05 9.26 13.07
C LYS A 109 4.44 8.48 14.34
N ASN A 110 4.06 7.20 14.40
CA ASN A 110 4.36 6.35 15.54
C ASN A 110 5.87 6.06 15.67
N GLY A 111 6.56 5.84 14.54
CA GLY A 111 8.00 5.61 14.51
C GLY A 111 8.82 6.85 14.89
N ILE A 112 8.48 8.03 14.34
CA ILE A 112 9.16 9.28 14.68
C ILE A 112 8.97 9.58 16.17
N LEU A 113 7.75 9.47 16.70
CA LEU A 113 7.46 9.73 18.11
C LEU A 113 8.27 8.82 19.05
N LEU A 114 8.48 7.55 18.68
CA LEU A 114 9.27 6.60 19.47
C LEU A 114 10.74 7.01 19.51
N VAL A 115 11.32 7.32 18.34
CA VAL A 115 12.74 7.71 18.23
C VAL A 115 12.99 9.06 18.91
N ASP A 116 12.07 10.01 18.76
CA ASP A 116 12.19 11.33 19.37
C ASP A 116 12.14 11.24 20.90
N PHE A 117 11.27 10.38 21.45
CA PHE A 117 11.20 10.11 22.89
C PHE A 117 12.47 9.42 23.41
N ALA A 118 13.04 8.47 22.64
CA ALA A 118 14.31 7.84 23.01
C ALA A 118 15.48 8.84 22.98
N LEU A 119 15.55 9.71 21.98
CA LEU A 119 16.55 10.78 21.92
C LEU A 119 16.39 11.79 23.05
N GLN A 120 15.15 12.11 23.43
CA GLN A 120 14.87 12.99 24.56
C GLN A 120 15.31 12.36 25.89
N ALA A 121 14.99 11.09 26.12
CA ALA A 121 15.43 10.35 27.31
C ALA A 121 16.96 10.25 27.39
N GLN A 122 17.64 10.04 26.26
CA GLN A 122 19.11 10.06 26.19
C GLN A 122 19.70 11.44 26.56
N ARG A 123 19.07 12.53 26.12
CA ARG A 123 19.57 13.90 26.33
C ARG A 123 19.25 14.46 27.72
N GLU A 124 18.04 14.25 28.21
CA GLU A 124 17.57 14.80 29.49
C GLU A 124 17.97 13.94 30.69
N GLN A 125 17.96 12.61 30.52
CA GLN A 125 18.21 11.67 31.61
C GLN A 125 19.61 11.04 31.54
N GLY A 126 20.38 11.30 30.47
CA GLY A 126 21.73 10.78 30.29
C GLY A 126 21.78 9.26 30.09
N LEU A 127 20.64 8.63 29.78
CA LEU A 127 20.52 7.19 29.62
C LEU A 127 21.35 6.67 28.43
N THR A 128 21.80 5.43 28.51
CA THR A 128 22.42 4.77 27.35
C THR A 128 21.38 4.58 26.23
N PRO A 129 21.78 4.53 24.93
CA PRO A 129 20.84 4.38 23.82
C PRO A 129 19.91 3.16 23.96
N HIS A 130 20.41 2.09 24.56
CA HIS A 130 19.65 0.87 24.78
C HIS A 130 18.54 1.05 25.83
N GLU A 131 18.87 1.70 26.96
CA GLU A 131 17.91 1.99 28.03
C GLU A 131 16.85 3.00 27.57
N ALA A 132 17.28 4.03 26.83
CA ALA A 132 16.38 5.05 26.30
C ALA A 132 15.33 4.49 25.33
N ILE A 133 15.73 3.59 24.42
CA ILE A 133 14.79 2.91 23.51
C ILE A 133 13.87 1.96 24.27
N TYR A 134 14.39 1.24 25.28
CA TYR A 134 13.58 0.33 26.08
C TYR A 134 12.47 1.08 26.83
N GLU A 135 12.80 2.20 27.46
CA GLU A 135 11.82 3.05 28.16
C GLU A 135 10.81 3.70 27.20
N ALA A 136 11.28 4.16 26.04
CA ALA A 136 10.42 4.66 24.97
C ALA A 136 9.42 3.59 24.49
N CYS A 137 9.88 2.35 24.33
CA CYS A 137 9.03 1.23 23.93
C CYS A 137 7.94 0.95 24.96
N ILE A 138 8.26 0.91 26.26
CA ILE A 138 7.27 0.64 27.32
C ILE A 138 6.21 1.74 27.39
N THR A 139 6.64 3.00 27.38
CA THR A 139 5.72 4.15 27.50
C THR A 139 4.81 4.30 26.28
N ARG A 140 5.31 3.97 25.07
CA ARG A 140 4.57 4.14 23.81
C ARG A 140 3.85 2.90 23.33
N PHE A 141 4.08 1.73 23.90
CA PHE A 141 3.41 0.50 23.51
C PHE A 141 1.87 0.63 23.53
N ARG A 142 1.31 1.14 24.64
CA ARG A 142 -0.14 1.35 24.77
C ARG A 142 -0.70 2.31 23.72
N PRO A 143 -0.15 3.54 23.56
CA PRO A 143 -0.58 4.46 22.50
C PRO A 143 -0.48 3.90 21.08
N ILE A 144 0.62 3.21 20.75
CA ILE A 144 0.83 2.65 19.41
C ILE A 144 -0.26 1.61 19.12
N ILE A 145 -0.46 0.65 20.02
CA ILE A 145 -1.49 -0.39 19.91
C ILE A 145 -2.89 0.20 19.77
N MET A 146 -3.21 1.25 20.52
CA MET A 146 -4.51 1.93 20.42
C MET A 146 -4.76 2.47 19.01
N THR A 147 -3.78 3.18 18.43
CA THR A 147 -3.93 3.76 17.09
C THR A 147 -3.99 2.70 15.99
N THR A 148 -3.18 1.64 16.09
CA THR A 148 -3.17 0.57 15.09
C THR A 148 -4.45 -0.26 15.14
N LEU A 149 -4.96 -0.57 16.34
CA LEU A 149 -6.22 -1.29 16.49
C LEU A 149 -7.41 -0.46 16.04
N ALA A 150 -7.45 0.84 16.35
CA ALA A 150 -8.52 1.72 15.88
C ALA A 150 -8.55 1.80 14.35
N ALA A 151 -7.38 1.92 13.70
CA ALA A 151 -7.29 1.94 12.24
C ALA A 151 -7.73 0.59 11.63
N LEU A 152 -7.28 -0.53 12.19
CA LEU A 152 -7.66 -1.87 11.74
C LEU A 152 -9.16 -2.13 11.90
N LEU A 153 -9.71 -1.85 13.09
CA LEU A 153 -11.14 -2.05 13.39
C LEU A 153 -12.03 -1.08 12.61
N GLY A 154 -11.55 0.12 12.27
CA GLY A 154 -12.27 1.05 11.39
C GLY A 154 -12.27 0.62 9.92
N ALA A 155 -11.21 -0.06 9.47
CA ALA A 155 -11.11 -0.58 8.10
C ALA A 155 -11.80 -1.95 7.91
N LEU A 156 -11.96 -2.72 8.99
CA LEU A 156 -12.54 -4.07 8.96
C LEU A 156 -13.97 -4.11 8.34
N PRO A 157 -14.91 -3.21 8.69
CA PRO A 157 -16.27 -3.23 8.13
C PRO A 157 -16.30 -2.93 6.63
N LEU A 158 -15.43 -2.02 6.18
CA LEU A 158 -15.25 -1.71 4.76
C LEU A 158 -14.71 -2.91 3.98
N MET A 159 -13.79 -3.68 4.60
CA MET A 159 -13.24 -4.89 3.98
C MET A 159 -14.25 -6.04 3.91
N LEU A 160 -15.14 -6.15 4.90
CA LEU A 160 -16.18 -7.19 4.95
C LEU A 160 -17.43 -6.85 4.12
N GLY A 161 -17.48 -5.69 3.46
CA GLY A 161 -18.60 -5.29 2.60
C GLY A 161 -19.88 -4.92 3.35
N PHE A 162 -19.79 -4.57 4.63
CA PHE A 162 -20.91 -4.00 5.40
C PHE A 162 -21.11 -2.50 5.14
N GLY A 163 -20.55 -1.97 4.04
CA GLY A 163 -20.66 -0.58 3.58
C GLY A 163 -20.35 -0.46 2.10
#